data_AF-A0A3C0HBC0-F1
#
_entry.id   AF-A0A3C0HBC0-F1
#
_cell.length_a   1.000
_cell.length_b   1.000
_cell.length_c   1.000
_cell.angle_alpha   90.00
_cell.angle_beta   90.00
_cell.angle_gamma   90.00
#
_symmetry.space_group_name_H-M   'P 1'
#
loop_
_entity.id
_entity.type
_entity.pdbx_description
1 polymer ?
#
loop_
_entity_poly.entity_id
_entity_poly.type
_entity_poly.pdbx_seq_one_letter_code
_entity_poly.pdbx_strand_id
1 'polypeptide(L)'
;MASKQLVTPNDVEVSNVVLSNTAGLSTDITDLVVEFNIYEELGQPVLLADMMLIDGSGLLSNFPITGQELITADIQRGDVIHEIKMRTSKVVNLDRATDLTMFYTIELVEEAYFYNILQLVSQAYEGTIDEIINSIMEDYLHTELRYVEKSSGTYKCVIPNWNPYKAINWLMNRAIDQNNVPIVCYNTWRNGTFFTSFDTLFKGESRETFKYHSQNKESIDGQNDNFDQIAQTPVNFDIVNNGIIINQIQGGAFGSTYMNVDTSRKYATEFEYNVEDYFDSQPRLQEKLILNEKNTFDGKKINEYKDTIKSVSFTSGGNFDETHSNYNSLTNNILPFANNYNRMLSSFKYEIQVPGRFDIEVGSIVELEFTKTELHDKKQPEQIIDKKRSGRHLVTKCRHMIQAKGDYNLVLEVVSDGLGEEYNAK
;
A
#
# COMPACT_ATOMS: atom_id res chain seq x y z
N MET A 1 21.93 2.05 31.35
CA MET A 1 20.46 1.97 31.35
C MET A 1 20.11 0.62 30.77
N ALA A 2 19.30 -0.18 31.46
CA ALA A 2 18.88 -1.48 30.93
C ALA A 2 17.95 -1.25 29.74
N SER A 3 18.21 -1.91 28.60
CA SER A 3 17.31 -1.92 27.44
C SER A 3 15.91 -2.36 27.88
N LYS A 4 14.85 -1.65 27.50
CA LYS A 4 13.47 -2.10 27.71
C LYS A 4 13.26 -3.34 26.83
N GLN A 5 13.45 -4.53 27.38
CA GLN A 5 13.23 -5.78 26.68
C GLN A 5 11.72 -6.02 26.51
N LEU A 6 11.28 -6.35 25.29
CA LEU A 6 9.89 -6.71 25.01
C LEU A 6 9.55 -7.99 25.78
N VAL A 7 8.48 -7.96 26.56
CA VAL A 7 7.93 -9.10 27.31
C VAL A 7 7.03 -9.92 26.38
N THR A 8 6.22 -9.25 25.56
CA THR A 8 5.41 -9.88 24.51
C THR A 8 5.67 -9.22 23.15
N PRO A 9 5.41 -9.92 22.02
CA PRO A 9 5.57 -9.35 20.69
C PRO A 9 4.73 -8.09 20.45
N ASN A 10 3.60 -7.98 21.15
CA ASN A 10 2.62 -6.90 21.08
C ASN A 10 2.98 -5.66 21.90
N ASP A 11 4.03 -5.71 22.73
CA ASP A 11 4.32 -4.61 23.65
C ASP A 11 4.60 -3.29 22.90
N VAL A 12 3.90 -2.24 23.31
CA VAL A 12 4.10 -0.85 22.86
C VAL A 12 3.67 0.10 23.98
N GLU A 13 4.10 1.34 23.90
CA GLU A 13 3.68 2.41 24.81
C GLU A 13 3.36 3.66 24.00
N VAL A 14 2.17 4.22 24.20
CA VAL A 14 1.81 5.54 23.67
C VAL A 14 1.82 6.52 24.81
N SER A 15 2.57 7.60 24.65
CA SER A 15 2.75 8.61 25.69
C SER A 15 2.79 10.02 25.08
N ASN A 16 2.73 11.04 25.94
CA ASN A 16 2.81 12.45 25.55
C ASN A 16 1.83 12.82 24.42
N VAL A 17 0.59 12.32 24.49
CA VAL A 17 -0.45 12.67 23.52
C VAL A 17 -0.96 14.06 23.86
N VAL A 18 -0.47 15.06 23.14
CA VAL A 18 -0.80 16.47 23.36
C VAL A 18 -1.66 16.99 22.22
N LEU A 19 -2.84 17.50 22.59
CA LEU A 19 -3.71 18.26 21.71
C LEU A 19 -3.43 19.75 21.88
N SER A 20 -3.11 20.43 20.78
CA SER A 20 -2.80 21.85 20.77
C SER A 20 -3.58 22.60 19.69
N ASN A 21 -4.05 23.80 20.00
CA ASN A 21 -4.71 24.65 19.03
C ASN A 21 -3.80 25.80 18.57
N THR A 22 -4.23 26.52 17.54
CA THR A 22 -3.50 27.65 16.97
C THR A 22 -3.44 28.87 17.91
N ALA A 23 -4.25 28.90 18.97
CA ALA A 23 -4.26 29.96 19.99
C ALA A 23 -3.24 29.72 21.12
N GLY A 24 -2.46 28.63 21.07
CA GLY A 24 -1.45 28.30 22.07
C GLY A 24 -2.00 27.57 23.31
N LEU A 25 -3.28 27.17 23.30
CA LEU A 25 -3.81 26.26 24.31
C LEU A 25 -3.38 24.84 23.96
N SER A 26 -2.76 24.17 24.92
CA SER A 26 -2.43 22.75 24.84
C SER A 26 -3.02 21.98 26.02
N THR A 27 -3.34 20.71 25.79
CA THR A 27 -3.84 19.80 26.81
C THR A 27 -3.29 18.41 26.54
N ASP A 28 -2.77 17.78 27.59
CA ASP A 28 -2.41 16.37 27.57
C ASP A 28 -3.68 15.54 27.64
N ILE A 29 -3.88 14.68 26.65
CA ILE A 29 -5.03 13.81 26.50
C ILE A 29 -4.66 12.33 26.56
N THR A 30 -3.43 12.00 26.98
CA THR A 30 -2.88 10.64 27.00
C THR A 30 -3.82 9.66 27.72
N ASP A 31 -4.34 10.04 28.89
CA ASP A 31 -5.22 9.20 29.71
C ASP A 31 -6.62 8.97 29.08
N LEU A 32 -7.01 9.77 28.09
CA LEU A 32 -8.30 9.66 27.41
C LEU A 32 -8.22 8.72 26.20
N VAL A 33 -7.02 8.46 25.68
CA VAL A 33 -6.82 7.63 24.48
C VAL A 33 -7.06 6.17 24.82
N VAL A 34 -7.88 5.51 24.01
CA VAL A 34 -8.12 4.06 24.09
C VAL A 34 -7.34 3.33 23.01
N GLU A 35 -7.41 3.84 21.78
CA GLU A 35 -6.79 3.25 20.60
C GLU A 35 -6.30 4.36 19.67
N PHE A 36 -5.11 4.16 19.11
CA PHE A 36 -4.50 5.01 18.10
C PHE A 36 -4.24 4.16 16.86
N ASN A 37 -4.85 4.53 15.73
CA ASN A 37 -4.73 3.84 14.46
C ASN A 37 -3.91 4.67 13.49
N ILE A 38 -2.91 4.08 12.83
CA ILE A 38 -2.19 4.71 11.70
C ILE A 38 -2.40 3.85 10.46
N TYR A 39 -2.76 4.50 9.35
CA TYR A 39 -3.02 3.85 8.08
C TYR A 39 -1.96 4.22 7.06
N GLU A 40 -1.35 3.18 6.48
CA GLU A 40 -0.44 3.29 5.34
C GLU A 40 -1.02 2.49 4.17
N GLU A 41 -0.94 3.03 2.95
CA GLU A 41 -1.42 2.36 1.74
C GLU A 41 -0.50 2.65 0.55
N LEU A 42 -0.25 1.61 -0.24
CA LEU A 42 0.57 1.71 -1.43
C LEU A 42 -0.17 2.55 -2.47
N GLY A 43 0.47 3.59 -2.99
CA GLY A 43 -0.17 4.58 -3.86
C GLY A 43 -0.83 5.75 -3.12
N GLN A 44 -0.78 5.81 -1.77
CA GLN A 44 -1.20 6.96 -1.00
C GLN A 44 0.00 7.72 -0.40
N PRO A 45 0.36 8.90 -0.94
CA PRO A 45 1.48 9.71 -0.45
C PRO A 45 1.10 10.62 0.73
N VAL A 46 0.07 10.26 1.49
CA VAL A 46 -0.44 11.00 2.64
C VAL A 46 -0.74 10.02 3.76
N LEU A 47 -0.33 10.34 4.98
CA LEU A 47 -0.66 9.54 6.15
C LEU A 47 -2.01 9.92 6.75
N LEU A 48 -2.80 8.91 7.06
CA LEU A 48 -4.08 9.01 7.75
C LEU A 48 -3.97 8.30 9.08
N ALA A 49 -4.70 8.79 10.07
CA ALA A 49 -4.80 8.14 11.37
C ALA A 49 -6.16 8.43 12.01
N ASP A 50 -6.49 7.68 13.04
CA ASP A 50 -7.58 8.04 13.93
C ASP A 50 -7.24 7.68 15.38
N MET A 51 -7.92 8.35 16.30
CA MET A 51 -7.75 8.13 17.72
C MET A 51 -9.12 7.99 18.36
N MET A 52 -9.34 6.88 19.06
CA MET A 52 -10.55 6.68 19.86
C MET A 52 -10.32 7.16 21.30
N LEU A 53 -11.25 7.97 21.81
CA LEU A 53 -11.19 8.52 23.15
C LEU A 53 -12.40 8.10 24.00
N ILE A 54 -12.17 7.95 25.30
CA ILE A 54 -13.23 7.94 26.32
C ILE A 54 -13.05 9.21 27.17
N ASP A 55 -13.95 10.16 27.00
CA ASP A 55 -13.91 11.46 27.65
C ASP A 55 -14.84 11.49 28.86
N GLY A 56 -14.25 11.49 30.06
CA GLY A 56 -14.93 11.76 31.33
C GLY A 56 -14.57 13.12 31.96
N SER A 57 -13.67 13.89 31.32
CA SER A 57 -13.20 15.20 31.82
C SER A 57 -13.91 16.37 31.14
N GLY A 58 -14.71 16.09 30.11
CA GLY A 58 -15.39 17.09 29.30
C GLY A 58 -14.44 17.81 28.35
N LEU A 59 -13.42 17.12 27.82
CA LEU A 59 -12.49 17.66 26.82
C LEU A 59 -13.24 18.32 25.67
N LEU A 60 -14.22 17.63 25.06
CA LEU A 60 -14.96 18.18 23.92
C LEU A 60 -15.79 19.43 24.28
N SER A 61 -16.16 19.58 25.56
CA SER A 61 -16.90 20.75 26.06
C SER A 61 -15.99 21.95 26.35
N ASN A 62 -14.76 21.69 26.80
CA ASN A 62 -13.81 22.71 27.24
C ASN A 62 -12.81 23.11 26.15
N PHE A 63 -12.56 22.21 25.20
CA PHE A 63 -11.61 22.35 24.10
C PHE A 63 -12.33 22.05 22.78
N PRO A 64 -12.80 23.09 22.05
CA PRO A 64 -13.48 22.87 20.79
C PRO A 64 -12.49 22.33 19.75
N ILE A 65 -12.74 21.11 19.27
CA ILE A 65 -11.97 20.49 18.18
C ILE A 65 -12.67 20.87 16.88
N THR A 66 -12.07 21.79 16.13
CA THR A 66 -12.65 22.38 14.91
C THR A 66 -12.03 21.85 13.62
N GLY A 67 -11.07 20.93 13.72
CA GLY A 67 -10.41 20.33 12.56
C GLY A 67 -9.19 21.12 12.08
N GLN A 68 -8.54 21.87 12.99
CA GLN A 68 -7.31 22.64 12.71
C GLN A 68 -6.23 22.44 13.77
N GLU A 69 -6.57 21.71 14.81
CA GLU A 69 -5.72 21.44 15.95
C GLU A 69 -4.63 20.44 15.59
N LEU A 70 -3.56 20.45 16.37
CA LEU A 70 -2.39 19.62 16.19
C LEU A 70 -2.31 18.60 17.32
N ILE A 71 -2.21 17.33 16.94
CA ILE A 71 -1.89 16.21 17.81
C ILE A 71 -0.41 15.88 17.65
N THR A 72 0.30 15.80 18.76
CA THR A 72 1.62 15.17 18.86
C THR A 72 1.52 13.97 19.80
N ALA A 73 2.17 12.86 19.48
CA ALA A 73 2.23 11.69 20.36
C ALA A 73 3.56 10.95 20.18
N ASP A 74 4.04 10.32 21.24
CA ASP A 74 5.21 9.46 21.22
C ASP A 74 4.79 7.99 21.24
N ILE A 75 5.22 7.23 20.25
CA ILE A 75 5.00 5.79 20.15
C ILE A 75 6.34 5.08 20.41
N GLN A 76 6.42 4.39 21.55
CA GLN A 76 7.60 3.68 22.00
C GLN A 76 7.41 2.16 21.88
N ARG A 77 8.40 1.46 21.32
CA ARG A 77 8.50 -0.01 21.35
C ARG A 77 9.92 -0.41 21.68
N GLY A 78 10.10 -1.07 22.82
CA GLY A 78 11.43 -1.35 23.36
C GLY A 78 12.21 -0.06 23.58
N ASP A 79 13.39 0.06 22.96
CA ASP A 79 14.24 1.25 23.03
C ASP A 79 13.99 2.25 21.89
N VAL A 80 13.09 1.96 20.95
CA VAL A 80 12.79 2.83 19.79
C VAL A 80 11.58 3.70 20.11
N ILE A 81 11.72 5.02 19.91
CA ILE A 81 10.66 6.01 20.08
C ILE A 81 10.50 6.77 18.77
N HIS A 82 9.25 6.89 18.32
CA HIS A 82 8.87 7.70 17.18
C HIS A 82 7.83 8.74 17.60
N GLU A 83 8.12 10.01 17.33
CA GLU A 83 7.16 11.10 17.48
C GLU A 83 6.27 11.16 16.22
N ILE A 84 4.96 11.22 16.42
CA ILE A 84 3.98 11.43 15.34
C ILE A 84 3.32 12.80 15.52
N LYS A 85 3.22 13.54 14.40
CA LYS A 85 2.63 14.89 14.36
C LYS A 85 1.55 14.92 13.29
N MET A 86 0.29 15.14 13.68
CA MET A 86 -0.85 15.13 12.77
C MET A 86 -1.87 16.22 13.10
N ARG A 87 -2.63 16.65 12.09
CA ARG A 87 -3.71 17.61 12.23
C ARG A 87 -5.03 16.87 12.44
N THR A 88 -5.88 17.40 13.31
CA THR A 88 -7.27 16.93 13.42
C THR A 88 -8.05 17.30 12.15
N SER A 89 -8.83 16.38 11.62
CA SER A 89 -9.72 16.60 10.48
C SER A 89 -11.18 16.72 10.92
N LYS A 90 -11.67 15.71 11.65
CA LYS A 90 -13.08 15.61 12.04
C LYS A 90 -13.25 14.78 13.31
N VAL A 91 -14.34 15.05 14.05
CA VAL A 91 -14.81 14.18 15.14
C VAL A 91 -15.99 13.34 14.62
N VAL A 92 -15.91 12.02 14.81
CA VAL A 92 -16.92 11.04 14.37
C VAL A 92 -17.27 10.07 15.51
N ASN A 93 -18.30 9.25 15.30
CA ASN A 93 -18.75 8.23 16.26
C ASN A 93 -19.02 8.79 17.68
N LEU A 94 -19.63 9.97 17.75
CA LEU A 94 -19.93 10.65 19.00
C LEU A 94 -21.14 10.02 19.68
N ASP A 95 -20.89 9.32 20.77
CA ASP A 95 -21.92 8.63 21.54
C ASP A 95 -21.71 8.80 23.05
N ARG A 96 -22.79 8.70 23.82
CA ARG A 96 -22.78 8.81 25.28
C ARG A 96 -22.79 7.44 25.92
N ALA A 97 -21.74 7.10 26.67
CA ALA A 97 -21.72 5.91 27.52
C ALA A 97 -22.51 6.13 28.81
N THR A 98 -22.37 7.32 29.40
CA THR A 98 -23.15 7.78 30.57
C THR A 98 -23.47 9.28 30.41
N ASP A 99 -24.21 9.87 31.37
CA ASP A 99 -24.47 11.31 31.38
C ASP A 99 -23.18 12.16 31.49
N LEU A 100 -22.09 11.57 31.99
CA LEU A 100 -20.81 12.25 32.23
C LEU A 100 -19.65 11.68 31.38
N THR A 101 -19.91 10.68 30.54
CA THR A 101 -18.87 9.99 29.77
C THR A 101 -19.28 9.85 28.32
N MET A 102 -18.43 10.33 27.43
CA MET A 102 -18.62 10.24 25.99
C MET A 102 -17.51 9.40 25.35
N PHE A 103 -17.83 8.69 24.29
CA PHE A 103 -16.84 8.08 23.41
C PHE A 103 -16.95 8.71 22.03
N TYR A 104 -15.81 8.97 21.41
CA TYR A 104 -15.72 9.51 20.06
C TYR A 104 -14.37 9.20 19.44
N THR A 105 -14.31 9.31 18.12
CA THR A 105 -13.10 9.15 17.34
C THR A 105 -12.71 10.49 16.73
N ILE A 106 -11.44 10.88 16.87
CA ILE A 106 -10.86 12.00 16.14
C ILE A 106 -10.14 11.43 14.92
N GLU A 107 -10.58 11.80 13.72
CA GLU A 107 -9.86 11.54 12.47
C GLU A 107 -8.69 12.52 12.35
N LEU A 108 -7.51 11.99 12.01
CA LEU A 108 -6.25 12.70 11.93
C LEU A 108 -5.67 12.56 10.51
N VAL A 109 -4.95 13.59 10.08
CA VAL A 109 -4.30 13.61 8.78
C VAL A 109 -2.95 14.34 8.86
N GLU A 110 -2.00 13.93 8.04
CA GLU A 110 -0.74 14.64 7.87
C GLU A 110 -0.93 16.11 7.48
N GLU A 111 -0.04 16.98 7.98
CA GLU A 111 -0.09 18.43 7.74
C GLU A 111 -0.05 18.78 6.24
N ALA A 112 0.68 18.00 5.43
CA ALA A 112 0.75 18.14 3.97
C ALA A 112 -0.64 18.13 3.29
N TYR A 113 -1.61 17.39 3.84
CA TYR A 113 -2.96 17.34 3.29
C TYR A 113 -3.71 18.67 3.37
N PHE A 114 -3.44 19.48 4.39
CA PHE A 114 -4.04 20.82 4.48
C PHE A 114 -3.52 21.71 3.36
N TYR A 115 -2.22 21.68 3.07
CA TYR A 115 -1.67 22.41 1.93
C TYR A 115 -2.24 21.90 0.61
N ASN A 116 -2.43 20.59 0.47
CA ASN A 116 -3.10 20.02 -0.69
C ASN A 116 -4.50 20.63 -0.91
N ILE A 117 -5.31 20.81 0.14
CA ILE A 117 -6.66 21.39 0.03
C ILE A 117 -6.59 22.89 -0.31
N LEU A 118 -5.63 23.61 0.28
CA LEU A 118 -5.54 25.07 0.21
C LEU A 118 -4.86 25.59 -1.06
N GLN A 119 -4.17 24.73 -1.80
CA GLN A 119 -3.37 25.15 -2.95
C GLN A 119 -3.78 24.45 -4.25
N LEU A 120 -3.51 25.13 -5.37
CA LEU A 120 -3.76 24.65 -6.71
C LEU A 120 -2.49 24.80 -7.55
N VAL A 121 -2.08 23.70 -8.16
CA VAL A 121 -0.99 23.66 -9.13
C VAL A 121 -1.54 24.12 -10.48
N SER A 122 -0.98 25.21 -11.01
CA SER A 122 -1.36 25.81 -12.29
C SER A 122 -0.14 26.32 -13.04
N GLN A 123 0.72 25.39 -13.45
CA GLN A 123 1.91 25.72 -14.22
C GLN A 123 2.28 24.62 -15.22
N ALA A 124 3.17 24.97 -16.13
CA ALA A 124 3.79 24.03 -17.05
C ALA A 124 5.03 23.42 -16.40
N TYR A 125 5.23 22.12 -16.61
CA TYR A 125 6.38 21.38 -16.14
C TYR A 125 7.07 20.69 -17.31
N GLU A 126 8.39 20.52 -17.16
CA GLU A 126 9.26 19.84 -18.09
C GLU A 126 10.31 19.08 -17.27
N GLY A 127 10.48 17.78 -17.53
CA GLY A 127 11.42 16.93 -16.79
C GLY A 127 10.98 15.48 -16.75
N THR A 128 11.66 14.69 -15.91
CA THR A 128 11.20 13.34 -15.56
C THR A 128 10.05 13.43 -14.53
N ILE A 129 9.25 12.38 -14.38
CA ILE A 129 8.08 12.41 -13.48
C ILE A 129 8.51 12.56 -12.01
N ASP A 130 9.62 11.95 -11.61
CA ASP A 130 10.21 12.12 -10.28
C ASP A 130 10.59 13.58 -9.99
N GLU A 131 11.25 14.25 -10.93
CA GLU A 131 11.62 15.68 -10.81
C GLU A 131 10.38 16.57 -10.67
N ILE A 132 9.35 16.33 -11.49
CA ILE A 132 8.10 17.10 -11.47
C ILE A 132 7.34 16.88 -10.16
N ILE A 133 7.21 15.62 -9.70
CA ILE A 133 6.54 15.31 -8.43
C ILE A 133 7.29 15.90 -7.26
N ASN A 134 8.64 15.82 -7.25
CA ASN A 134 9.43 16.40 -6.16
C ASN A 134 9.25 17.92 -6.08
N SER A 135 9.22 18.63 -7.21
CA SER A 135 8.89 20.07 -7.22
C SER A 135 7.48 20.34 -6.69
N ILE A 136 6.46 19.55 -7.06
CA ILE A 136 5.11 19.72 -6.53
C ILE A 136 5.08 19.52 -5.00
N MET A 137 5.79 18.51 -4.50
CA MET A 137 5.87 18.20 -3.08
C MET A 137 6.55 19.33 -2.29
N GLU A 138 7.68 19.84 -2.77
CA GLU A 138 8.43 20.91 -2.11
C GLU A 138 7.69 22.26 -2.16
N ASP A 139 7.25 22.66 -3.36
CA ASP A 139 6.68 23.99 -3.61
C ASP A 139 5.28 24.14 -3.00
N TYR A 140 4.47 23.08 -3.04
CA TYR A 140 3.06 23.14 -2.66
C TYR A 140 2.69 22.38 -1.38
N LEU A 141 3.43 21.34 -1.02
CA LEU A 141 3.10 20.49 0.13
C LEU A 141 4.08 20.66 1.29
N HIS A 142 5.20 21.36 1.07
CA HIS A 142 6.26 21.58 2.05
C HIS A 142 6.81 20.27 2.64
N THR A 143 6.90 19.25 1.78
CA THR A 143 7.47 17.93 2.08
C THR A 143 8.35 17.49 0.92
N GLU A 144 9.12 16.43 1.10
CA GLU A 144 10.03 15.90 0.09
C GLU A 144 9.81 14.40 -0.09
N LEU A 145 10.22 13.89 -1.26
CA LEU A 145 10.37 12.46 -1.43
C LEU A 145 11.67 12.01 -0.76
N ARG A 146 11.59 11.12 0.23
CA ARG A 146 12.78 10.65 0.96
C ARG A 146 13.54 9.57 0.21
N TYR A 147 12.81 8.68 -0.45
CA TYR A 147 13.38 7.59 -1.24
C TYR A 147 12.91 7.73 -2.67
N VAL A 148 13.81 8.08 -3.57
CA VAL A 148 13.48 8.42 -4.97
C VAL A 148 14.23 7.52 -5.93
N GLU A 149 13.49 6.79 -6.74
CA GLU A 149 13.99 6.18 -7.96
C GLU A 149 13.75 7.08 -9.16
N LYS A 150 14.75 7.14 -10.04
CA LYS A 150 14.64 7.94 -11.26
C LYS A 150 13.61 7.32 -12.20
N SER A 151 12.61 8.10 -12.58
CA SER A 151 11.64 7.69 -13.60
C SER A 151 12.21 7.82 -15.02
N SER A 152 11.64 7.05 -15.94
CA SER A 152 12.03 7.04 -17.35
C SER A 152 11.15 7.97 -18.19
N GLY A 153 11.78 8.55 -19.21
CA GLY A 153 11.15 9.49 -20.13
C GLY A 153 11.17 10.93 -19.62
N THR A 154 11.14 11.87 -20.57
CA THR A 154 11.06 13.30 -20.30
C THR A 154 9.75 13.82 -20.88
N TYR A 155 8.96 14.45 -20.02
CA TYR A 155 7.61 14.88 -20.34
C TYR A 155 7.51 16.39 -20.26
N LYS A 156 6.72 16.95 -21.17
CA LYS A 156 6.23 18.32 -21.06
C LYS A 156 4.74 18.28 -20.85
N CYS A 157 4.28 18.92 -19.78
CA CYS A 157 2.88 18.91 -19.41
C CYS A 157 2.43 20.23 -18.77
N VAL A 158 1.12 20.46 -18.78
CA VAL A 158 0.48 21.58 -18.10
C VAL A 158 -0.51 21.01 -17.12
N ILE A 159 -0.36 21.36 -15.84
CA ILE A 159 -1.27 20.93 -14.78
C ILE A 159 -2.31 22.04 -14.59
N PRO A 160 -3.62 21.78 -14.82
CA PRO A 160 -4.62 22.85 -14.84
C PRO A 160 -5.35 22.99 -13.50
N ASN A 161 -4.91 23.92 -12.64
CA ASN A 161 -5.57 24.27 -11.37
C ASN A 161 -6.03 23.04 -10.57
N TRP A 162 -5.14 22.07 -10.39
CA TRP A 162 -5.43 20.87 -9.60
C TRP A 162 -4.77 20.95 -8.23
N ASN A 163 -5.43 20.41 -7.22
CA ASN A 163 -4.80 20.16 -5.94
C ASN A 163 -3.53 19.30 -6.13
N PRO A 164 -2.45 19.54 -5.38
CA PRO A 164 -1.17 18.85 -5.53
C PRO A 164 -1.28 17.32 -5.61
N TYR A 165 -1.97 16.65 -4.68
CA TYR A 165 -2.11 15.19 -4.71
C TYR A 165 -2.91 14.68 -5.90
N LYS A 166 -3.86 15.48 -6.43
CA LYS A 166 -4.53 15.15 -7.70
C LYS A 166 -3.56 15.22 -8.88
N ALA A 167 -2.68 16.22 -8.89
CA ALA A 167 -1.64 16.35 -9.89
C ALA A 167 -0.63 15.21 -9.82
N ILE A 168 -0.18 14.85 -8.61
CA ILE A 168 0.72 13.70 -8.37
C ILE A 168 0.06 12.41 -8.85
N ASN A 169 -1.18 12.12 -8.44
CA ASN A 169 -1.90 10.92 -8.87
C ASN A 169 -2.08 10.86 -10.39
N TRP A 170 -2.28 12.00 -11.04
CA TRP A 170 -2.28 12.06 -12.49
C TRP A 170 -0.91 11.66 -13.05
N LEU A 171 0.18 12.30 -12.62
CA LEU A 171 1.55 12.00 -13.07
C LEU A 171 1.94 10.53 -12.86
N MET A 172 1.54 9.93 -11.72
CA MET A 172 1.80 8.53 -11.39
C MET A 172 1.29 7.53 -12.43
N ASN A 173 0.24 7.85 -13.20
CA ASN A 173 -0.25 6.96 -14.26
C ASN A 173 0.77 6.73 -15.39
N ARG A 174 1.85 7.51 -15.44
CA ARG A 174 2.94 7.41 -16.42
C ARG A 174 4.30 7.11 -15.79
N ALA A 175 4.37 6.98 -14.47
CA ALA A 175 5.63 6.77 -13.78
C ALA A 175 6.08 5.32 -13.98
N ILE A 176 7.20 5.15 -14.70
CA ILE A 176 7.87 3.87 -14.91
C ILE A 176 9.37 4.03 -14.69
N ASP A 177 10.05 2.94 -14.35
CA ASP A 177 11.50 2.87 -14.31
C ASP A 177 12.10 2.72 -15.73
N GLN A 178 13.41 2.51 -15.81
CA GLN A 178 14.12 2.32 -17.09
C GLN A 178 13.76 1.01 -17.81
N ASN A 179 13.12 0.06 -17.12
CA ASN A 179 12.73 -1.27 -17.62
C ASN A 179 11.22 -1.37 -17.91
N ASN A 180 10.50 -0.25 -17.93
CA ASN A 180 9.04 -0.16 -18.07
C ASN A 180 8.23 -0.78 -16.91
N VAL A 181 8.85 -0.89 -15.74
CA VAL A 181 8.20 -1.35 -14.51
C VAL A 181 7.54 -0.15 -13.82
N PRO A 182 6.26 -0.23 -13.44
CA PRO A 182 5.56 0.89 -12.83
C PRO A 182 6.19 1.31 -11.50
N ILE A 183 6.15 2.63 -11.27
CA ILE A 183 6.53 3.25 -10.01
C ILE A 183 5.28 3.54 -9.19
N VAL A 184 5.40 3.41 -7.87
CA VAL A 184 4.38 3.77 -6.89
C VAL A 184 4.91 4.86 -5.96
N CYS A 185 4.01 5.74 -5.53
CA CYS A 185 4.32 6.82 -4.58
C CYS A 185 3.45 6.62 -3.34
N TYR A 186 4.07 6.52 -2.18
CA TYR A 186 3.38 6.23 -0.91
C TYR A 186 4.13 6.80 0.28
N ASN A 187 3.45 6.99 1.40
CA ASN A 187 4.05 7.48 2.64
C ASN A 187 3.97 6.43 3.74
N THR A 188 5.00 6.33 4.58
CA THR A 188 5.02 5.48 5.78
C THR A 188 5.29 6.34 7.01
N TRP A 189 4.72 5.98 8.15
CA TRP A 189 4.76 6.86 9.32
C TRP A 189 6.13 6.96 9.98
N ARG A 190 7.03 5.98 9.71
CA ARG A 190 8.40 6.00 10.25
C ARG A 190 9.44 6.48 9.25
N ASN A 191 9.33 6.04 7.99
CA ASN A 191 10.38 6.30 7.00
C ASN A 191 10.03 7.47 6.07
N GLY A 192 8.77 7.88 5.99
CA GLY A 192 8.30 9.00 5.17
C GLY A 192 8.00 8.57 3.73
N THR A 193 8.10 9.51 2.78
CA THR A 193 7.58 9.29 1.42
C THR A 193 8.56 8.54 0.51
N PHE A 194 8.03 7.53 -0.18
CA PHE A 194 8.72 6.69 -1.16
C PHE A 194 8.17 6.97 -2.57
N PHE A 195 9.08 6.92 -3.55
CA PHE A 195 8.81 6.90 -4.98
C PHE A 195 9.67 5.79 -5.59
N THR A 196 9.13 4.57 -5.63
CA THR A 196 9.90 3.34 -5.91
C THR A 196 9.16 2.43 -6.88
N SER A 197 9.91 1.74 -7.73
CA SER A 197 9.37 0.79 -8.70
C SER A 197 8.97 -0.53 -8.05
N PHE A 198 8.03 -1.23 -8.67
CA PHE A 198 7.75 -2.62 -8.28
C PHE A 198 8.98 -3.52 -8.43
N ASP A 199 9.95 -3.19 -9.29
CA ASP A 199 11.21 -3.95 -9.41
C ASP A 199 11.99 -3.92 -8.09
N THR A 200 12.22 -2.73 -7.55
CA THR A 200 12.91 -2.57 -6.27
C THR A 200 12.12 -3.16 -5.11
N LEU A 201 10.81 -2.93 -5.06
CA LEU A 201 9.96 -3.50 -4.02
C LEU A 201 10.02 -5.04 -4.04
N PHE A 202 9.92 -5.65 -5.21
CA PHE A 202 9.94 -7.11 -5.35
C PHE A 202 11.33 -7.70 -5.11
N LYS A 203 12.41 -6.92 -5.20
CA LYS A 203 13.76 -7.36 -4.81
C LYS A 203 14.04 -7.21 -3.32
N GLY A 204 13.16 -6.54 -2.57
CA GLY A 204 13.30 -6.37 -1.12
C GLY A 204 13.37 -7.70 -0.36
N GLU A 205 14.24 -7.76 0.65
CA GLU A 205 14.33 -8.92 1.54
C GLU A 205 13.01 -9.15 2.28
N SER A 206 12.64 -10.42 2.47
CA SER A 206 11.46 -10.77 3.26
C SER A 206 11.68 -10.38 4.72
N ARG A 207 10.75 -9.62 5.29
CA ARG A 207 10.81 -9.17 6.69
C ARG A 207 10.41 -10.25 7.68
N GLU A 208 9.60 -11.22 7.26
CA GLU A 208 9.16 -12.35 8.09
C GLU A 208 8.42 -13.39 7.25
N THR A 209 8.35 -14.61 7.78
CA THR A 209 7.47 -15.67 7.27
C THR A 209 6.32 -15.91 8.24
N PHE A 210 5.09 -15.60 7.81
CA PHE A 210 3.87 -15.87 8.57
C PHE A 210 3.27 -17.21 8.21
N LYS A 211 2.98 -18.03 9.22
CA LYS A 211 2.50 -19.40 9.03
C LYS A 211 0.99 -19.47 9.18
N TYR A 212 0.31 -19.84 8.11
CA TYR A 212 -1.12 -20.12 8.14
C TYR A 212 -1.37 -21.41 8.94
N HIS A 213 -1.87 -21.24 10.15
CA HIS A 213 -2.33 -22.34 10.98
C HIS A 213 -3.87 -22.35 11.02
N SER A 214 -4.47 -23.49 10.67
CA SER A 214 -5.86 -23.76 11.05
C SER A 214 -5.92 -23.74 12.59
N GLN A 215 -6.83 -22.95 13.16
CA GLN A 215 -6.98 -22.71 14.60
C GLN A 215 -7.33 -23.95 15.45
N ASN A 216 -7.11 -25.17 14.96
CA ASN A 216 -7.13 -26.36 15.78
C ASN A 216 -5.83 -26.41 16.61
N LYS A 217 -5.83 -25.66 17.72
CA LYS A 217 -4.98 -25.92 18.88
C LYS A 217 -5.31 -27.32 19.40
N GLU A 218 -4.72 -28.36 18.80
CA GLU A 218 -4.29 -29.48 19.63
C GLU A 218 -3.17 -28.91 20.48
N SER A 219 -3.50 -28.58 21.72
CA SER A 219 -2.53 -28.28 22.76
C SER A 219 -1.53 -29.43 22.78
N ILE A 220 -0.37 -29.24 22.13
CA ILE A 220 0.78 -30.09 22.37
C ILE A 220 1.17 -29.77 23.81
N ASP A 221 0.73 -30.67 24.68
CA ASP A 221 0.89 -30.66 26.12
C ASP A 221 2.25 -30.07 26.54
N GLY A 222 2.24 -28.89 27.17
CA GLY A 222 3.36 -28.38 27.97
C GLY A 222 4.48 -27.59 27.27
N GLN A 223 4.36 -27.15 26.01
CA GLN A 223 5.28 -26.13 25.48
C GLN A 223 4.66 -24.73 25.57
N ASN A 224 5.32 -23.83 26.32
CA ASN A 224 5.08 -22.40 26.18
C ASN A 224 5.43 -22.02 24.74
N ASP A 225 4.48 -21.47 23.98
CA ASP A 225 4.77 -20.90 22.67
C ASP A 225 5.94 -19.90 22.82
N ASN A 226 7.01 -20.10 22.06
CA ASN A 226 8.16 -19.20 22.11
C ASN A 226 7.78 -17.85 21.49
N PHE A 227 8.43 -16.76 21.90
CA PHE A 227 8.16 -15.39 21.42
C PHE A 227 8.05 -15.33 19.88
N ASP A 228 8.96 -16.00 19.17
CA ASP A 228 8.99 -16.04 17.70
C ASP A 228 7.77 -16.76 17.10
N GLN A 229 7.28 -17.82 17.75
CA GLN A 229 6.11 -18.56 17.25
C GLN A 229 4.84 -17.71 17.34
N ILE A 230 4.71 -16.93 18.42
CA ILE A 230 3.61 -15.98 18.58
C ILE A 230 3.71 -14.87 17.52
N ALA A 231 4.91 -14.32 17.31
CA ALA A 231 5.15 -13.28 16.31
C ALA A 231 4.87 -13.75 14.86
N GLN A 232 5.13 -15.02 14.55
CA GLN A 232 4.96 -15.61 13.21
C GLN A 232 3.55 -16.17 12.95
N THR A 233 2.68 -16.22 13.95
CA THR A 233 1.33 -16.79 13.81
C THR A 233 0.30 -15.67 13.74
N PRO A 234 -0.35 -15.45 12.58
CA PRO A 234 -1.44 -14.49 12.49
C PRO A 234 -2.58 -14.86 13.44
N VAL A 235 -3.08 -13.86 14.17
CA VAL A 235 -4.26 -13.96 15.04
C VAL A 235 -5.51 -14.18 14.18
N ASN A 236 -5.64 -13.38 13.13
CA ASN A 236 -6.69 -13.50 12.11
C ASN A 236 -6.04 -13.67 10.73
N PHE A 237 -6.70 -14.43 9.87
CA PHE A 237 -6.27 -14.69 8.51
C PHE A 237 -7.49 -14.81 7.60
N ASP A 238 -7.74 -13.77 6.82
CA ASP A 238 -8.86 -13.69 5.90
C ASP A 238 -8.39 -13.80 4.45
N ILE A 239 -9.00 -14.71 3.72
CA ILE A 239 -8.74 -14.89 2.29
C ILE A 239 -9.70 -13.99 1.53
N VAL A 240 -9.20 -12.86 1.02
CA VAL A 240 -10.01 -11.89 0.27
C VAL A 240 -10.16 -12.33 -1.18
N ASN A 241 -9.03 -12.58 -1.86
CA ASN A 241 -8.99 -13.13 -3.21
C ASN A 241 -8.05 -14.33 -3.25
N ASN A 242 -8.48 -15.38 -3.95
CA ASN A 242 -7.66 -16.57 -4.18
C ASN A 242 -7.81 -17.07 -5.62
N GLY A 243 -7.01 -16.52 -6.53
CA GLY A 243 -7.01 -16.92 -7.94
C GLY A 243 -8.29 -16.54 -8.69
N ILE A 244 -8.96 -15.45 -8.30
CA ILE A 244 -10.17 -14.95 -8.97
C ILE A 244 -9.76 -14.28 -10.29
N ILE A 245 -9.69 -15.07 -11.36
CA ILE A 245 -9.24 -14.60 -12.68
C ILE A 245 -10.28 -13.77 -13.45
N ILE A 246 -11.58 -13.85 -13.10
CA ILE A 246 -12.63 -13.23 -13.93
C ILE A 246 -12.50 -11.71 -14.03
N ASN A 247 -12.26 -11.04 -12.89
CA ASN A 247 -12.05 -9.59 -12.85
C ASN A 247 -10.76 -9.19 -13.57
N GLN A 248 -9.77 -10.07 -13.58
CA GLN A 248 -8.48 -9.83 -14.23
C GLN A 248 -8.59 -9.98 -15.75
N ILE A 249 -9.35 -10.97 -16.22
CA ILE A 249 -9.70 -11.14 -17.63
C ILE A 249 -10.51 -9.95 -18.13
N GLN A 250 -11.58 -9.57 -17.40
CA GLN A 250 -12.38 -8.39 -17.71
C GLN A 250 -11.58 -7.09 -17.62
N GLY A 251 -10.57 -7.04 -16.77
CA GLY A 251 -9.62 -5.94 -16.74
C GLY A 251 -8.78 -5.92 -18.01
N GLY A 252 -8.37 -7.07 -18.54
CA GLY A 252 -7.37 -7.19 -19.61
C GLY A 252 -5.96 -7.38 -19.06
N ALA A 253 -5.82 -8.05 -17.91
CA ALA A 253 -4.55 -8.37 -17.27
C ALA A 253 -3.70 -9.34 -18.11
N PHE A 254 -4.36 -10.28 -18.80
CA PHE A 254 -3.69 -11.36 -19.53
C PHE A 254 -3.52 -11.07 -21.03
N GLY A 255 -4.46 -10.33 -21.63
CA GLY A 255 -4.41 -9.90 -23.02
C GLY A 255 -5.26 -8.64 -23.18
N SER A 256 -4.73 -7.64 -23.88
CA SER A 256 -5.44 -6.38 -24.14
C SER A 256 -4.81 -5.61 -25.30
N THR A 257 -5.58 -4.73 -25.92
CA THR A 257 -5.12 -3.90 -27.03
C THR A 257 -5.14 -2.42 -26.66
N TYR A 258 -4.06 -1.71 -26.95
CA TYR A 258 -3.88 -0.29 -26.66
C TYR A 258 -3.68 0.48 -27.96
N MET A 259 -4.46 1.53 -28.15
CA MET A 259 -4.41 2.36 -29.34
C MET A 259 -4.08 3.80 -28.93
N ASN A 260 -3.02 4.36 -29.50
CA ASN A 260 -2.70 5.77 -29.36
C ASN A 260 -3.01 6.47 -30.68
N VAL A 261 -3.90 7.48 -30.63
CA VAL A 261 -4.33 8.22 -31.82
C VAL A 261 -3.72 9.61 -31.78
N ASP A 262 -2.82 9.90 -32.73
CA ASP A 262 -2.31 11.25 -32.96
C ASP A 262 -3.34 12.02 -33.79
N THR A 263 -4.08 12.90 -33.11
CA THR A 263 -5.16 13.69 -33.71
C THR A 263 -4.65 14.75 -34.68
N SER A 264 -3.41 15.23 -34.51
CA SER A 264 -2.80 16.22 -35.40
C SER A 264 -2.33 15.59 -36.70
N ARG A 265 -1.63 14.45 -36.59
CA ARG A 265 -1.05 13.73 -37.74
C ARG A 265 -2.01 12.71 -38.37
N LYS A 266 -3.16 12.46 -37.74
CA LYS A 266 -4.24 11.57 -38.21
C LYS A 266 -3.79 10.13 -38.45
N TYR A 267 -2.93 9.61 -37.59
CA TYR A 267 -2.61 8.17 -37.57
C TYR A 267 -2.81 7.61 -36.17
N ALA A 268 -2.87 6.29 -36.10
CA ALA A 268 -2.94 5.57 -34.84
C ALA A 268 -1.85 4.50 -34.78
N THR A 269 -1.29 4.30 -33.60
CA THR A 269 -0.41 3.17 -33.28
C THR A 269 -1.15 2.23 -32.35
N GLU A 270 -1.14 0.94 -32.70
CA GLU A 270 -1.75 -0.12 -31.92
C GLU A 270 -0.65 -0.98 -31.29
N PHE A 271 -0.90 -1.41 -30.06
CA PHE A 271 -0.05 -2.32 -29.32
C PHE A 271 -0.91 -3.40 -28.68
N GLU A 272 -0.62 -4.64 -29.02
CA GLU A 272 -1.29 -5.80 -28.46
C GLU A 272 -0.44 -6.39 -27.33
N TYR A 273 -0.95 -6.32 -26.12
CA TYR A 273 -0.33 -6.94 -24.95
C TYR A 273 -0.75 -8.39 -24.82
N ASN A 274 0.22 -9.27 -24.55
CA ASN A 274 0.01 -10.65 -24.15
C ASN A 274 0.93 -10.96 -22.98
N VAL A 275 0.37 -11.43 -21.87
CA VAL A 275 1.13 -11.71 -20.65
C VAL A 275 2.25 -12.74 -20.85
N GLU A 276 2.06 -13.75 -21.69
CA GLU A 276 3.06 -14.82 -21.91
C GLU A 276 4.33 -14.26 -22.56
N ASP A 277 4.24 -13.16 -23.33
CA ASP A 277 5.39 -12.54 -23.99
C ASP A 277 6.28 -11.76 -23.01
N TYR A 278 5.74 -11.38 -21.84
CA TYR A 278 6.39 -10.46 -20.92
C TYR A 278 6.53 -10.98 -19.48
N PHE A 279 5.84 -12.06 -19.09
CA PHE A 279 5.80 -12.52 -17.69
C PHE A 279 7.20 -12.79 -17.14
N ASP A 280 8.02 -13.58 -17.84
CA ASP A 280 9.35 -14.00 -17.39
C ASP A 280 10.42 -12.90 -17.46
N SER A 281 10.21 -11.87 -18.30
CA SER A 281 11.16 -10.77 -18.48
C SER A 281 10.90 -9.58 -17.53
N GLN A 282 9.78 -9.61 -16.82
CA GLN A 282 9.36 -8.56 -15.90
C GLN A 282 9.51 -9.05 -14.45
N PRO A 283 9.85 -8.17 -13.49
CA PRO A 283 9.87 -8.55 -12.07
C PRO A 283 8.52 -9.08 -11.60
N ARG A 284 8.52 -10.23 -10.92
CA ARG A 284 7.35 -10.90 -10.34
C ARG A 284 7.60 -11.27 -8.88
N LEU A 285 6.53 -11.36 -8.10
CA LEU A 285 6.62 -11.90 -6.73
C LEU A 285 6.73 -13.43 -6.77
N GLN A 286 6.09 -14.05 -7.76
CA GLN A 286 5.98 -15.49 -7.91
C GLN A 286 6.54 -15.97 -9.24
N GLU A 287 7.00 -17.22 -9.27
CA GLU A 287 7.69 -17.78 -10.44
C GLU A 287 6.75 -18.15 -11.58
N LYS A 288 5.47 -18.45 -11.30
CA LYS A 288 4.56 -19.05 -12.28
C LYS A 288 3.30 -18.25 -12.48
N LEU A 289 2.91 -18.14 -13.76
CA LEU A 289 1.65 -17.54 -14.16
C LEU A 289 0.46 -18.40 -13.70
N ILE A 290 -0.64 -17.74 -13.33
CA ILE A 290 -1.86 -18.40 -12.83
C ILE A 290 -2.63 -19.12 -13.96
N LEU A 291 -2.42 -18.71 -15.20
CA LEU A 291 -3.06 -19.31 -16.36
C LEU A 291 -2.54 -20.73 -16.59
N ASN A 292 -3.47 -21.65 -16.82
CA ASN A 292 -3.14 -22.98 -17.28
C ASN A 292 -3.05 -23.00 -18.81
N GLU A 293 -1.88 -23.34 -19.34
CA GLU A 293 -1.62 -23.42 -20.79
C GLU A 293 -2.58 -24.36 -21.54
N LYS A 294 -3.14 -25.37 -20.85
CA LYS A 294 -4.06 -26.35 -21.44
C LYS A 294 -5.51 -25.85 -21.49
N ASN A 295 -5.82 -24.76 -20.80
CA ASN A 295 -7.19 -24.25 -20.74
C ASN A 295 -7.46 -23.37 -21.97
N THR A 296 -8.23 -23.90 -22.90
CA THR A 296 -8.60 -23.21 -24.15
C THR A 296 -10.11 -23.13 -24.30
N PHE A 297 -10.57 -22.04 -24.90
CA PHE A 297 -11.94 -21.80 -25.28
C PHE A 297 -11.96 -21.65 -26.79
N ASP A 298 -12.76 -22.43 -27.51
CA ASP A 298 -12.77 -22.46 -28.98
C ASP A 298 -11.37 -22.56 -29.63
N GLY A 299 -10.47 -23.31 -28.98
CA GLY A 299 -9.09 -23.52 -29.45
C GLY A 299 -8.13 -22.34 -29.20
N LYS A 300 -8.57 -21.28 -28.51
CA LYS A 300 -7.74 -20.14 -28.10
C LYS A 300 -7.52 -20.11 -26.59
N LYS A 301 -6.33 -19.71 -26.15
CA LYS A 301 -6.04 -19.44 -24.73
C LYS A 301 -6.67 -18.11 -24.30
N ILE A 302 -6.82 -17.93 -22.99
CA ILE A 302 -7.42 -16.72 -22.40
C ILE A 302 -6.67 -15.44 -22.81
N ASN A 303 -5.34 -15.46 -22.80
CA ASN A 303 -4.47 -14.33 -23.16
C ASN A 303 -4.50 -13.97 -24.66
N GLU A 304 -5.04 -14.84 -25.52
CA GLU A 304 -5.17 -14.58 -26.95
C GLU A 304 -6.41 -13.73 -27.30
N TYR A 305 -7.35 -13.55 -26.36
CA TYR A 305 -8.54 -12.73 -26.52
C TYR A 305 -8.28 -11.22 -26.31
N LYS A 306 -7.24 -10.69 -26.96
CA LYS A 306 -6.73 -9.32 -26.75
C LYS A 306 -7.75 -8.23 -27.10
N ASP A 307 -8.58 -8.47 -28.11
CA ASP A 307 -9.57 -7.51 -28.58
C ASP A 307 -10.78 -7.31 -27.65
N THR A 308 -10.94 -8.15 -26.62
CA THR A 308 -12.04 -8.02 -25.67
C THR A 308 -11.90 -6.76 -24.82
N ILE A 309 -10.67 -6.27 -24.63
CA ILE A 309 -10.36 -5.05 -23.89
C ILE A 309 -9.51 -4.14 -24.77
N LYS A 310 -10.09 -2.99 -25.15
CA LYS A 310 -9.41 -1.96 -25.93
C LYS A 310 -9.33 -0.66 -25.15
N SER A 311 -8.11 -0.16 -24.95
CA SER A 311 -7.86 1.16 -24.38
C SER A 311 -7.46 2.12 -25.49
N VAL A 312 -8.11 3.27 -25.59
CA VAL A 312 -7.80 4.30 -26.58
C VAL A 312 -7.32 5.55 -25.86
N SER A 313 -6.16 6.06 -26.26
CA SER A 313 -5.63 7.33 -25.79
C SER A 313 -5.39 8.28 -26.95
N PHE A 314 -5.55 9.56 -26.69
CA PHE A 314 -5.39 10.60 -27.69
C PHE A 314 -4.16 11.45 -27.39
N THR A 315 -3.40 11.73 -28.44
CA THR A 315 -2.25 12.63 -28.43
C THR A 315 -2.45 13.71 -29.49
N SER A 316 -1.77 14.83 -29.27
CA SER A 316 -1.63 15.89 -30.27
C SER A 316 -0.13 16.09 -30.44
N GLY A 317 0.41 15.58 -31.54
CA GLY A 317 1.85 15.57 -31.81
C GLY A 317 2.46 16.95 -32.05
N GLY A 318 1.64 18.00 -32.17
CA GLY A 318 2.09 19.38 -32.38
C GLY A 318 2.03 20.29 -31.15
N ASN A 319 1.70 19.78 -29.97
CA ASN A 319 1.55 20.61 -28.76
C ASN A 319 2.89 21.11 -28.18
N PHE A 320 3.97 20.37 -28.41
CA PHE A 320 5.32 20.67 -27.94
C PHE A 320 6.32 20.49 -29.09
N ASP A 321 7.54 21.02 -28.94
CA ASP A 321 8.63 20.84 -29.90
C ASP A 321 9.04 19.36 -30.01
N GLU A 322 9.72 19.00 -31.12
CA GLU A 322 10.10 17.60 -31.42
C GLU A 322 11.03 16.98 -30.36
N THR A 323 11.63 17.80 -29.48
CA THR A 323 12.52 17.38 -28.41
C THR A 323 11.79 16.84 -27.17
N HIS A 324 10.48 17.06 -27.04
CA HIS A 324 9.72 16.66 -25.85
C HIS A 324 8.54 15.76 -26.16
N SER A 325 8.39 14.70 -25.37
CA SER A 325 7.18 13.89 -25.41
C SER A 325 6.03 14.61 -24.68
N ASN A 326 4.87 14.64 -25.33
CA ASN A 326 3.63 14.95 -24.63
C ASN A 326 3.37 13.84 -23.60
N TYR A 327 2.72 14.19 -22.47
CA TYR A 327 2.32 13.26 -21.42
C TYR A 327 1.69 11.96 -21.98
N ASN A 328 0.87 12.06 -23.03
CA ASN A 328 0.20 10.91 -23.65
C ASN A 328 1.02 10.17 -24.73
N SER A 329 2.22 10.61 -25.12
CA SER A 329 2.95 10.05 -26.28
C SER A 329 3.39 8.60 -26.08
N LEU A 330 3.83 8.23 -24.86
CA LEU A 330 4.35 6.90 -24.54
C LEU A 330 3.28 5.94 -23.99
N THR A 331 2.00 6.21 -24.26
CA THR A 331 0.88 5.44 -23.69
C THR A 331 1.03 3.93 -23.92
N ASN A 332 1.34 3.52 -25.15
CA ASN A 332 1.42 2.10 -25.52
C ASN A 332 2.64 1.40 -24.89
N ASN A 333 3.64 2.15 -24.43
CA ASN A 333 4.81 1.61 -23.75
C ASN A 333 4.61 1.49 -22.23
N ILE A 334 3.60 2.18 -21.68
CA ILE A 334 3.44 2.33 -20.23
C ILE A 334 2.16 1.66 -19.73
N LEU A 335 1.00 2.04 -20.29
CA LEU A 335 -0.29 1.58 -19.78
C LEU A 335 -0.50 0.07 -19.81
N PRO A 336 -0.05 -0.70 -20.84
CA PRO A 336 -0.22 -2.14 -20.81
C PRO A 336 0.45 -2.80 -19.61
N PHE A 337 1.68 -2.38 -19.31
CA PHE A 337 2.48 -2.91 -18.21
C PHE A 337 1.93 -2.45 -16.86
N ALA A 338 1.63 -1.15 -16.70
CA ALA A 338 1.02 -0.62 -15.48
C ALA A 338 -0.30 -1.31 -15.13
N ASN A 339 -1.17 -1.50 -16.13
CA ASN A 339 -2.43 -2.21 -15.93
C ASN A 339 -2.23 -3.70 -15.65
N ASN A 340 -1.23 -4.34 -16.26
CA ASN A 340 -0.90 -5.73 -15.95
C ASN A 340 -0.51 -5.89 -14.48
N TYR A 341 0.46 -5.11 -13.98
CA TYR A 341 0.90 -5.17 -12.58
C TYR A 341 -0.25 -4.94 -11.61
N ASN A 342 -1.01 -3.85 -11.77
CA ASN A 342 -2.11 -3.49 -10.87
C ASN A 342 -3.20 -4.57 -10.80
N ARG A 343 -3.46 -5.27 -11.91
CA ARG A 343 -4.49 -6.32 -11.96
C ARG A 343 -3.94 -7.66 -11.48
N MET A 344 -2.71 -8.01 -11.83
CA MET A 344 -2.10 -9.27 -11.44
C MET A 344 -1.81 -9.32 -9.94
N LEU A 345 -1.38 -8.23 -9.32
CA LEU A 345 -1.18 -8.20 -7.87
C LEU A 345 -2.48 -8.51 -7.10
N SER A 346 -3.65 -8.22 -7.65
CA SER A 346 -4.92 -8.55 -7.00
C SER A 346 -5.33 -10.04 -7.04
N SER A 347 -4.51 -10.92 -7.64
CA SER A 347 -4.82 -12.35 -7.83
C SER A 347 -5.02 -13.09 -6.52
N PHE A 348 -4.05 -12.93 -5.64
CA PHE A 348 -4.02 -13.50 -4.30
C PHE A 348 -3.93 -12.34 -3.35
N LYS A 349 -4.97 -12.16 -2.54
CA LYS A 349 -5.06 -11.10 -1.55
C LYS A 349 -5.50 -11.70 -0.24
N TYR A 350 -4.72 -11.42 0.79
CA TYR A 350 -4.99 -11.89 2.14
C TYR A 350 -4.96 -10.68 3.08
N GLU A 351 -5.86 -10.69 4.05
CA GLU A 351 -5.82 -9.78 5.18
C GLU A 351 -5.37 -10.58 6.40
N ILE A 352 -4.27 -10.17 7.02
CA ILE A 352 -3.71 -10.87 8.17
C ILE A 352 -3.56 -9.90 9.34
N GLN A 353 -3.88 -10.35 10.54
CA GLN A 353 -3.61 -9.62 11.78
C GLN A 353 -2.48 -10.33 12.51
N VAL A 354 -1.38 -9.62 12.73
CA VAL A 354 -0.18 -10.15 13.39
C VAL A 354 0.18 -9.27 14.58
N PRO A 355 0.96 -9.77 15.55
CA PRO A 355 1.53 -8.93 16.58
C PRO A 355 2.29 -7.73 16.00
N GLY A 356 2.16 -6.59 16.66
CA GLY A 356 2.67 -5.33 16.18
C GLY A 356 4.19 -5.27 16.07
N ARG A 357 4.69 -4.73 14.95
CA ARG A 357 6.13 -4.63 14.67
C ARG A 357 6.51 -3.30 14.02
N PHE A 358 7.78 -2.89 14.15
CA PHE A 358 8.31 -1.64 13.58
C PHE A 358 9.18 -1.86 12.34
N ASP A 359 9.34 -3.10 11.89
CA ASP A 359 10.16 -3.47 10.73
C ASP A 359 9.30 -3.78 9.49
N ILE A 360 7.97 -3.88 9.64
CA ILE A 360 7.01 -3.98 8.54
C ILE A 360 6.29 -2.66 8.34
N GLU A 361 6.28 -2.21 7.09
CA GLU A 361 5.55 -1.06 6.56
C GLU A 361 4.97 -1.45 5.20
N VAL A 362 4.06 -0.61 4.69
CA VAL A 362 3.65 -0.73 3.29
C VAL A 362 4.85 -0.71 2.33
N GLY A 363 4.81 -1.55 1.29
CA GLY A 363 5.93 -1.78 0.38
C GLY A 363 6.91 -2.89 0.85
N SER A 364 6.81 -3.37 2.09
CA SER A 364 7.63 -4.50 2.56
C SER A 364 7.23 -5.82 1.90
N ILE A 365 8.19 -6.73 1.77
CA ILE A 365 7.92 -8.12 1.39
C ILE A 365 7.80 -8.97 2.65
N VAL A 366 6.80 -9.85 2.67
CA VAL A 366 6.63 -10.90 3.67
C VAL A 366 6.37 -12.23 2.96
N GLU A 367 6.65 -13.33 3.64
CA GLU A 367 6.31 -14.66 3.14
C GLU A 367 5.08 -15.20 3.86
N LEU A 368 4.19 -15.84 3.11
CA LEU A 368 3.11 -16.63 3.69
C LEU A 368 3.42 -18.10 3.46
N GLU A 369 3.36 -18.89 4.52
CA GLU A 369 3.52 -20.34 4.48
C GLU A 369 2.16 -21.00 4.72
N PHE A 370 1.65 -21.69 3.70
CA PHE A 370 0.45 -22.50 3.77
C PHE A 370 0.81 -23.97 3.92
N THR A 371 0.00 -24.69 4.68
CA THR A 371 0.07 -26.14 4.76
C THR A 371 -0.91 -26.77 3.77
N LYS A 372 -0.50 -27.86 3.13
CA LYS A 372 -1.33 -28.68 2.28
C LYS A 372 -2.46 -29.31 3.10
N THR A 373 -3.63 -29.45 2.48
CA THR A 373 -4.83 -29.99 3.12
C THR A 373 -4.92 -31.52 3.10
N GLU A 374 -3.97 -32.22 2.49
CA GLU A 374 -3.96 -33.68 2.39
C GLU A 374 -3.24 -34.34 3.58
N LEU A 375 -3.32 -35.67 3.70
CA LEU A 375 -2.66 -36.40 4.79
C LEU A 375 -1.16 -36.49 4.50
N HIS A 376 -0.34 -35.96 5.41
CA HIS A 376 1.12 -35.96 5.29
C HIS A 376 1.78 -36.70 6.46
N ASP A 377 2.94 -37.31 6.18
CA ASP A 377 3.81 -37.79 7.25
C ASP A 377 4.44 -36.58 7.97
N LYS A 378 4.10 -36.39 9.25
CA LYS A 378 4.64 -35.31 10.10
C LYS A 378 6.18 -35.33 10.19
N LYS A 379 6.84 -36.42 9.79
CA LYS A 379 8.31 -36.55 9.75
C LYS A 379 8.96 -35.96 8.49
N GLN A 380 8.18 -35.54 7.49
CA GLN A 380 8.68 -34.94 6.25
C GLN A 380 8.12 -33.52 6.07
N PRO A 381 8.70 -32.52 6.77
CA PRO A 381 8.14 -31.16 6.82
C PRO A 381 8.00 -30.49 5.45
N GLU A 382 8.90 -30.77 4.50
CA GLU A 382 8.77 -30.23 3.13
C GLU A 382 7.54 -30.72 2.36
N GLN A 383 6.98 -31.88 2.73
CA GLN A 383 5.75 -32.38 2.12
C GLN A 383 4.50 -31.72 2.70
N ILE A 384 4.62 -31.03 3.82
CA ILE A 384 3.51 -30.36 4.51
C ILE A 384 3.24 -28.99 3.88
N ILE A 385 4.27 -28.33 3.33
CA ILE A 385 4.14 -26.98 2.78
C ILE A 385 3.46 -27.03 1.41
N ASP A 386 2.43 -26.21 1.24
CA ASP A 386 1.79 -25.95 -0.05
C ASP A 386 2.62 -24.94 -0.82
N LYS A 387 3.59 -25.42 -1.60
CA LYS A 387 4.50 -24.59 -2.40
C LYS A 387 3.81 -23.79 -3.50
N LYS A 388 2.60 -24.17 -3.93
CA LYS A 388 1.84 -23.39 -4.92
C LYS A 388 1.31 -22.09 -4.33
N ARG A 389 0.77 -22.16 -3.11
CA ARG A 389 0.14 -21.02 -2.43
C ARG A 389 1.13 -20.23 -1.59
N SER A 390 2.16 -20.90 -1.07
CA SER A 390 3.19 -20.27 -0.26
C SER A 390 4.14 -19.44 -1.13
N GLY A 391 4.77 -18.45 -0.51
CA GLY A 391 5.80 -17.64 -1.16
C GLY A 391 5.69 -16.17 -0.78
N ARG A 392 6.22 -15.32 -1.67
CA ARG A 392 6.42 -13.90 -1.40
C ARG A 392 5.16 -13.09 -1.68
N HIS A 393 4.89 -12.17 -0.77
CA HIS A 393 3.75 -11.29 -0.80
C HIS A 393 4.18 -9.86 -0.51
N LEU A 394 3.63 -8.91 -1.26
CA LEU A 394 3.84 -7.48 -1.04
C LEU A 394 2.80 -6.97 -0.04
N VAL A 395 3.24 -6.23 0.98
CA VAL A 395 2.36 -5.48 1.87
C VAL A 395 1.86 -4.24 1.13
N THR A 396 0.55 -4.16 0.89
CA THR A 396 -0.11 -3.05 0.17
C THR A 396 -0.88 -2.12 1.08
N LYS A 397 -1.34 -2.60 2.23
CA LYS A 397 -1.93 -1.78 3.28
C LYS A 397 -1.43 -2.20 4.63
N CYS A 398 -1.27 -1.24 5.51
CA CYS A 398 -0.84 -1.43 6.87
C CYS A 398 -1.73 -0.60 7.78
N ARG A 399 -2.37 -1.23 8.76
CA ARG A 399 -3.06 -0.55 9.87
C ARG A 399 -2.33 -0.90 11.16
N HIS A 400 -1.68 0.09 11.73
CA HIS A 400 -1.09 0.01 13.05
C HIS A 400 -2.17 0.25 14.10
N MET A 401 -2.64 -0.79 14.77
CA MET A 401 -3.66 -0.72 15.82
C MET A 401 -2.98 -0.71 17.18
N ILE A 402 -2.85 0.47 17.78
CA ILE A 402 -2.11 0.64 19.03
C ILE A 402 -3.10 0.97 20.15
N GLN A 403 -3.30 0.02 21.07
CA GLN A 403 -4.11 0.27 22.25
C GLN A 403 -3.27 0.97 23.32
N ALA A 404 -3.87 1.95 24.00
CA ALA A 404 -3.19 2.70 25.07
C ALA A 404 -2.75 1.81 26.25
N LYS A 405 -3.35 0.62 26.40
CA LYS A 405 -2.98 -0.38 27.42
C LYS A 405 -1.75 -1.23 27.04
N GLY A 406 -1.10 -0.90 25.92
CA GLY A 406 0.17 -1.49 25.49
C GLY A 406 0.04 -2.74 24.60
N ASP A 407 -1.12 -2.96 23.99
CA ASP A 407 -1.32 -4.00 22.97
C ASP A 407 -1.25 -3.39 21.57
N TYR A 408 -0.24 -3.78 20.80
CA TYR A 408 -0.03 -3.37 19.42
C TYR A 408 -0.32 -4.54 18.49
N ASN A 409 -1.26 -4.35 17.57
CA ASN A 409 -1.53 -5.27 16.49
C ASN A 409 -1.30 -4.58 15.14
N LEU A 410 -0.88 -5.38 14.16
CA LEU A 410 -0.65 -4.93 12.79
C LEU A 410 -1.61 -5.69 11.87
N VAL A 411 -2.51 -4.96 11.21
CA VAL A 411 -3.38 -5.53 10.18
C VAL A 411 -2.79 -5.21 8.82
N LEU A 412 -2.51 -6.25 8.03
CA LEU A 412 -1.80 -6.17 6.76
C LEU A 412 -2.68 -6.68 5.64
N GLU A 413 -2.81 -5.90 4.56
CA GLU A 413 -3.27 -6.41 3.26
C GLU A 413 -2.04 -6.84 2.46
N VAL A 414 -1.89 -8.14 2.25
CA VAL A 414 -0.75 -8.72 1.54
C VAL A 414 -1.20 -9.35 0.22
N VAL A 415 -0.43 -9.14 -0.84
CA VAL A 415 -0.82 -9.51 -2.20
C VAL A 415 0.26 -10.28 -2.94
N SER A 416 -0.13 -11.10 -3.92
CA SER A 416 0.78 -11.85 -4.79
C SER A 416 0.24 -11.95 -6.21
N ASP A 417 1.14 -12.09 -7.20
CA ASP A 417 0.84 -11.98 -8.63
C ASP A 417 0.83 -13.31 -9.40
N GLY A 418 1.14 -14.43 -8.74
CA GLY A 418 1.30 -15.72 -9.39
C GLY A 418 1.25 -16.91 -8.43
N LEU A 419 1.72 -18.06 -8.89
CA LEU A 419 1.87 -19.29 -8.13
C LEU A 419 3.35 -19.59 -7.88
N GLY A 420 3.65 -20.17 -6.72
CA GLY A 420 5.02 -20.61 -6.40
C GLY A 420 5.48 -21.84 -7.21
N GLU A 421 4.53 -22.61 -7.76
CA GLU A 421 4.81 -23.76 -8.63
C GLU A 421 3.80 -23.84 -9.79
N GLU A 422 4.12 -24.65 -10.80
CA GLU A 422 3.31 -24.87 -11.99
C GLU A 422 1.86 -25.21 -11.65
N TYR A 423 0.88 -24.65 -12.36
CA TYR A 423 -0.56 -24.89 -12.13
C TYR A 423 -0.90 -26.40 -12.05
N ASN A 424 -0.21 -27.23 -12.83
CA ASN A 424 -0.43 -28.68 -12.91
C ASN A 424 0.51 -29.51 -12.00
N ALA A 425 1.37 -28.90 -11.17
CA ALA A 425 2.21 -29.63 -10.22
C ALA A 425 1.35 -30.37 -9.18
N LYS A 426 1.82 -31.55 -8.75
CA LYS A 426 1.13 -32.41 -7.77
C LYS A 426 1.76 -32.28 -6.39
#